data_AF-A0A562Q4J2-F1
#
_entry.id   AF-A0A562Q4J2-F1
#
_cell.length_a   1.000
_cell.length_b   1.000
_cell.length_c   1.000
_cell.angle_alpha   90.00
_cell.angle_beta   90.00
_cell.angle_gamma   90.00
#
_symmetry.space_group_name_H-M   'P 1'
#
loop_
_entity.id
_entity.type
_entity.pdbx_description
1 polymer ?
#
loop_
_entity_poly.entity_id
_entity_poly.type
_entity_poly.pdbx_seq_one_letter_code
_entity_poly.pdbx_strand_id
1 'polypeptide(L)'
;MALSLPLPHDPRLQQIGDSLQVHLDDPRTLMDWSRCLGASEKTLSRLFQRETGLTFRAWRQRLRLLSALTLLEQGDSVTAVALGCGYDSPSAFISVFRQQFGTTPGNFFMY
;
A
#
# COMPACT_ATOMS: atom_id res chain seq x y z
N MET A 1 14.12 -5.81 -8.68
CA MET A 1 13.14 -4.87 -9.27
C MET A 1 12.87 -3.80 -8.22
N ALA A 2 13.10 -2.52 -8.50
CA ALA A 2 12.89 -1.47 -7.50
C ALA A 2 11.40 -1.30 -7.21
N LEU A 3 10.99 -1.48 -5.95
CA LEU A 3 9.63 -1.17 -5.51
C LEU A 3 9.51 0.36 -5.49
N SER A 4 8.81 0.94 -6.47
CA SER A 4 8.47 2.37 -6.56
C SER A 4 6.96 2.61 -6.41
N LEU A 5 6.50 3.72 -5.82
CA LEU A 5 5.07 4.06 -5.78
C LEU A 5 4.75 5.12 -6.83
N PRO A 6 4.13 4.78 -7.98
CA PRO A 6 3.71 5.79 -8.94
C PRO A 6 2.63 6.67 -8.31
N LEU A 7 2.89 7.97 -8.20
CA LEU A 7 1.98 8.90 -7.58
C LEU A 7 0.90 9.35 -8.60
N PRO A 8 -0.38 9.35 -8.20
CA PRO A 8 -1.43 9.88 -9.06
C PRO A 8 -1.37 11.40 -9.15
N HIS A 9 -1.93 11.94 -10.24
CA HIS A 9 -2.04 13.37 -10.52
C HIS A 9 -3.47 13.90 -10.34
N ASP A 10 -4.50 13.05 -10.54
CA ASP A 10 -5.89 13.46 -10.30
C ASP A 10 -6.10 13.82 -8.80
N PRO A 11 -6.66 15.00 -8.47
CA PRO A 11 -6.83 15.43 -7.09
C PRO A 11 -7.60 14.45 -6.21
N ARG A 12 -8.56 13.70 -6.78
CA ARG A 12 -9.34 12.71 -6.03
C ARG A 12 -8.47 11.52 -5.63
N LEU A 13 -7.55 11.10 -6.51
CA LEU A 13 -6.65 10.00 -6.25
C LEU A 13 -5.52 10.41 -5.29
N GLN A 14 -5.06 11.66 -5.39
CA GLN A 14 -4.14 12.25 -4.41
C GLN A 14 -4.78 12.26 -3.02
N GLN A 15 -6.03 12.69 -2.90
CA GLN A 15 -6.75 12.65 -1.62
C GLN A 15 -6.89 11.23 -1.04
N ILE A 16 -7.11 10.22 -1.90
CA ILE A 16 -7.09 8.82 -1.47
C ILE A 16 -5.68 8.43 -0.98
N GLY A 17 -4.65 8.79 -1.74
CA GLY A 17 -3.26 8.47 -1.42
C GLY A 17 -2.80 9.09 -0.11
N ASP A 18 -3.04 10.38 0.08
CA ASP A 18 -2.70 11.12 1.30
C ASP A 18 -3.38 10.50 2.52
N SER A 19 -4.68 10.21 2.40
CA SER A 19 -5.42 9.58 3.50
C SER A 19 -4.89 8.20 3.86
N LEU A 20 -4.52 7.40 2.86
CA LEU A 20 -3.94 6.06 3.08
C LEU A 20 -2.51 6.13 3.61
N GLN A 21 -1.76 7.18 3.31
CA GLN A 21 -0.42 7.38 3.85
C GLN A 21 -0.44 7.72 5.34
N VAL A 22 -1.49 8.44 5.80
CA VAL A 22 -1.71 8.69 7.24
C VAL A 22 -2.30 7.46 7.93
N HIS A 23 -3.24 6.76 7.29
CA HIS A 23 -3.94 5.60 7.83
C HIS A 23 -3.80 4.40 6.90
N LEU A 24 -2.68 3.67 7.04
CA LEU A 24 -2.35 2.52 6.19
C LEU A 24 -3.38 1.38 6.30
N ASP A 25 -4.06 1.27 7.43
CA ASP A 25 -5.07 0.26 7.75
C ASP A 25 -6.49 0.58 7.23
N ASP A 26 -6.75 1.82 6.81
CA ASP A 26 -8.08 2.32 6.42
C ASP A 26 -8.83 1.39 5.44
N PRO A 27 -9.93 0.73 5.85
CA PRO A 27 -10.56 -0.34 5.07
C PRO A 27 -11.34 0.15 3.84
N ARG A 28 -11.47 1.47 3.62
CA ARG A 28 -12.31 2.03 2.55
C ARG A 28 -11.95 1.47 1.18
N THR A 29 -12.99 0.99 0.49
CA THR A 29 -12.96 0.54 -0.90
C THR A 29 -13.11 1.73 -1.85
N LEU A 30 -12.87 1.53 -3.15
CA LEU A 30 -13.19 2.56 -4.14
C LEU A 30 -14.68 2.92 -4.16
N MET A 31 -15.57 1.99 -3.83
CA MET A 31 -16.99 2.27 -3.65
C MET A 31 -17.22 3.23 -2.48
N ASP A 32 -16.54 3.04 -1.35
CA ASP A 32 -16.65 3.95 -0.20
C ASP A 32 -16.11 5.33 -0.54
N TRP A 33 -14.95 5.39 -1.19
CA TRP A 33 -14.35 6.63 -1.68
C TRP A 33 -15.22 7.36 -2.70
N SER A 34 -15.94 6.63 -3.55
CA SER A 34 -16.84 7.20 -4.56
C SER A 34 -17.93 8.09 -3.95
N ARG A 35 -18.38 7.74 -2.73
CA ARG A 35 -19.44 8.46 -1.99
C ARG A 35 -18.98 9.85 -1.54
N CYS A 36 -17.68 10.06 -1.38
CA CYS A 36 -17.12 11.31 -0.87
C CYS A 36 -16.40 12.15 -1.94
N LEU A 37 -16.01 11.56 -3.07
CA LEU A 37 -15.14 12.19 -4.08
C LEU A 37 -15.84 12.62 -5.37
N GLY A 38 -17.18 12.50 -5.44
CA GLY A 38 -17.95 12.92 -6.62
C GLY A 38 -17.59 12.16 -7.90
N ALA A 39 -17.09 10.92 -7.78
CA ALA A 39 -16.68 10.09 -8.91
C ALA A 39 -17.06 8.64 -8.66
N SER A 40 -17.64 7.97 -9.68
CA SER A 40 -17.98 6.55 -9.56
C SER A 40 -16.74 5.69 -9.30
N GLU A 41 -16.94 4.53 -8.65
CA GLU A 41 -15.88 3.51 -8.47
C GLU A 41 -15.19 3.15 -9.80
N LYS A 42 -15.96 2.99 -10.88
CA LYS A 42 -15.43 2.68 -12.22
C LYS A 42 -14.52 3.81 -12.73
N THR A 43 -14.88 5.06 -12.47
CA THR A 43 -14.06 6.23 -12.82
C THR A 43 -12.75 6.20 -12.04
N LEU A 44 -12.81 6.04 -10.71
CA LEU A 44 -11.63 5.99 -9.84
C LEU A 44 -10.69 4.84 -10.22
N SER A 45 -11.24 3.64 -10.44
CA SER A 45 -10.47 2.46 -10.84
C SER A 45 -9.72 2.67 -12.15
N ARG A 46 -10.40 3.26 -13.16
CA ARG A 46 -9.79 3.59 -14.45
C ARG A 46 -8.71 4.66 -14.32
N LEU A 47 -8.91 5.66 -13.47
CA LEU A 47 -7.91 6.70 -13.23
C LEU A 47 -6.66 6.11 -12.57
N PHE A 48 -6.81 5.26 -11.55
CA PHE A 48 -5.67 4.58 -10.92
C PHE A 48 -4.86 3.81 -11.96
N GLN A 49 -5.53 2.99 -12.78
CA GLN A 49 -4.86 2.23 -13.83
C GLN A 49 -4.16 3.12 -14.86
N ARG A 50 -4.83 4.19 -15.30
CA ARG A 50 -4.29 5.11 -16.32
C ARG A 50 -3.10 5.91 -15.81
N GLU A 51 -3.13 6.40 -14.58
CA GLU A 51 -2.09 7.29 -14.05
C GLU A 51 -0.94 6.55 -13.39
N THR A 52 -1.24 5.44 -12.70
CA THR A 52 -0.24 4.70 -11.91
C THR A 52 0.19 3.39 -12.57
N GLY A 53 -0.54 2.91 -13.58
CA GLY A 53 -0.36 1.57 -14.15
C GLY A 53 -0.80 0.43 -13.21
N LEU A 54 -1.43 0.74 -12.08
CA LEU A 54 -1.81 -0.21 -11.05
C LEU A 54 -3.32 -0.15 -10.76
N THR A 55 -3.91 -1.29 -10.38
CA THR A 55 -5.21 -1.29 -9.71
C THR A 55 -5.09 -0.58 -8.37
N PHE A 56 -6.19 -0.02 -7.85
CA PHE A 56 -6.20 0.56 -6.50
C PHE A 56 -5.67 -0.41 -5.43
N ARG A 57 -6.08 -1.68 -5.49
CA ARG A 57 -5.62 -2.71 -4.54
C ARG A 57 -4.11 -2.92 -4.62
N ALA A 58 -3.56 -3.03 -5.83
CA ALA A 58 -2.12 -3.20 -6.02
C ALA A 58 -1.33 -1.94 -5.59
N TRP A 59 -1.85 -0.75 -5.90
CA TRP A 59 -1.28 0.52 -5.49
C TRP A 59 -1.22 0.63 -3.95
N ARG A 60 -2.34 0.36 -3.28
CA ARG A 60 -2.44 0.36 -1.81
C ARG A 60 -1.51 -0.67 -1.16
N GLN A 61 -1.44 -1.89 -1.71
CA GLN A 61 -0.53 -2.91 -1.22
C GLN A 61 0.93 -2.47 -1.34
N ARG A 62 1.28 -1.76 -2.42
CA ARG A 62 2.62 -1.24 -2.66
C ARG A 62 2.98 -0.08 -1.73
N LEU A 63 2.02 0.81 -1.44
CA LEU A 63 2.17 1.84 -0.42
C LEU A 63 2.49 1.21 0.94
N ARG A 64 1.69 0.23 1.40
CA ARG A 64 1.92 -0.48 2.67
C ARG A 64 3.28 -1.16 2.73
N LEU A 65 3.71 -1.79 1.65
CA LEU A 65 5.03 -2.42 1.58
C LEU A 65 6.18 -1.41 1.68
N LEU A 66 6.06 -0.26 1.02
CA LEU A 66 7.09 0.78 1.10
C LEU A 66 7.18 1.36 2.50
N SER A 67 6.04 1.66 3.13
CA SER A 67 6.01 2.07 4.54
C SER A 67 6.63 1.01 5.45
N ALA A 68 6.35 -0.27 5.19
CA ALA A 68 6.93 -1.37 5.95
C ALA A 68 8.46 -1.46 5.81
N LEU A 69 9.01 -1.23 4.60
CA LEU A 69 10.45 -1.20 4.38
C LEU A 69 11.11 -0.12 5.23
N THR A 70 10.55 1.09 5.23
CA THR A 70 11.08 2.21 6.03
C THR A 70 11.12 1.90 7.52
N LEU A 71 10.10 1.23 8.07
CA LEU A 71 10.08 0.82 9.48
C LEU A 71 11.07 -0.31 9.78
N LEU A 72 11.19 -1.29 8.88
CA LEU A 72 12.16 -2.37 9.03
C LEU A 72 13.61 -1.85 8.97
N GLU A 73 13.89 -0.87 8.10
CA GLU A 73 15.19 -0.19 8.04
C GLU A 73 15.52 0.56 9.34
N GLN A 74 14.50 1.00 10.08
CA GLN A 74 14.66 1.63 11.40
C GLN A 74 14.88 0.61 12.53
N GLY A 75 14.83 -0.68 12.23
CA GLY A 75 15.04 -1.77 13.20
C GLY A 75 13.77 -2.24 13.91
N ASP A 76 12.59 -1.81 13.46
CA ASP A 76 11.33 -2.29 14.03
C ASP A 76 11.14 -3.80 13.80
N SER A 77 10.53 -4.46 14.79
CA SER A 77 10.25 -5.89 14.67
C SER A 77 9.25 -6.18 13.55
N VAL A 78 9.43 -7.29 12.83
CA VAL A 78 8.53 -7.73 11.74
C VAL A 78 7.06 -7.75 12.17
N THR A 79 6.78 -8.15 13.42
CA THR A 79 5.43 -8.17 13.99
C THR A 79 4.86 -6.76 14.13
N ALA A 80 5.62 -5.83 14.70
CA ALA A 80 5.18 -4.44 14.86
C ALA A 80 4.92 -3.78 13.51
N VAL A 81 5.82 -3.98 12.54
CA VAL A 81 5.68 -3.46 11.18
C VAL A 81 4.44 -4.01 10.49
N ALA A 82 4.18 -5.32 10.58
CA ALA A 82 3.01 -5.92 9.95
C ALA A 82 1.71 -5.27 10.44
N LEU A 83 1.56 -5.10 11.76
CA LEU A 83 0.37 -4.50 12.35
C LEU A 83 0.28 -3.00 12.05
N GLY A 84 1.39 -2.26 12.17
CA GLY A 84 1.44 -0.83 11.89
C GLY A 84 1.16 -0.46 10.43
N CYS A 85 1.46 -1.35 9.48
CA CYS A 85 1.15 -1.15 8.06
C CYS A 85 -0.23 -1.72 7.64
N GLY A 86 -1.05 -2.14 8.61
CA GLY A 86 -2.44 -2.56 8.36
C GLY A 86 -2.60 -3.95 7.75
N TYR A 87 -1.67 -4.87 8.01
CA TYR A 87 -1.84 -6.29 7.70
C TYR A 87 -2.54 -7.01 8.87
N ASP A 88 -3.45 -7.94 8.55
CA ASP A 88 -4.21 -8.68 9.57
C ASP A 88 -3.35 -9.59 10.45
N SER A 89 -2.16 -9.98 9.96
CA SER A 89 -1.21 -10.79 10.72
C SER A 89 0.24 -10.67 10.19
N PRO A 90 1.25 -10.98 11.02
CA PRO A 90 2.64 -11.08 10.56
C PRO A 90 2.82 -12.09 9.41
N SER A 91 2.11 -13.22 9.44
CA SER A 91 2.18 -14.23 8.39
C SER A 91 1.65 -13.71 7.05
N ALA A 92 0.56 -12.92 7.06
CA ALA A 92 0.05 -12.28 5.85
C ALA A 92 1.06 -11.29 5.26
N PHE A 93 1.69 -10.48 6.12
CA PHE A 93 2.76 -9.57 5.72
C PHE A 93 3.96 -10.33 5.11
N ILE A 94 4.48 -11.35 5.80
CA ILE A 94 5.63 -12.13 5.33
C ILE A 94 5.33 -12.80 3.97
N SER A 95 4.12 -13.31 3.78
CA SER A 95 3.69 -13.89 2.50
C SER A 95 3.73 -12.86 1.37
N VAL A 96 3.14 -11.68 1.60
CA VAL A 96 3.14 -10.56 0.63
C VAL A 96 4.56 -10.06 0.37
N PHE A 97 5.38 -9.89 1.41
CA PHE A 97 6.76 -9.46 1.28
C PHE A 97 7.58 -10.44 0.44
N ARG A 98 7.47 -11.75 0.73
CA ARG A 98 8.17 -12.79 -0.01
C ARG A 98 7.73 -12.88 -1.47
N GLN A 99 6.46 -12.67 -1.76
CA GLN A 99 5.98 -12.61 -3.16
C GLN A 99 6.62 -11.47 -3.94
N GLN A 100 6.93 -10.34 -3.28
CA GLN A 100 7.50 -9.16 -3.93
C GLN A 100 9.04 -9.18 -3.99
N PHE A 101 9.69 -9.67 -2.94
CA PHE A 101 11.15 -9.62 -2.78
C PHE A 101 11.86 -10.97 -2.90
N GLY A 102 11.12 -12.08 -3.00
CA GLY A 102 11.66 -13.43 -3.10
C GLY A 102 12.16 -14.03 -1.78
N THR A 103 12.28 -13.24 -0.71
CA THR A 103 12.76 -13.68 0.62
C THR A 103 11.90 -13.10 1.75
N THR A 104 12.15 -13.50 3.00
CA THR A 104 11.43 -12.98 4.17
C THR A 104 12.06 -11.67 4.67
N PRO A 105 11.30 -10.80 5.38
CA PRO A 105 11.83 -9.56 5.95
C PRO A 105 13.08 -9.78 6.80
N GLY A 106 13.06 -10.79 7.69
CA GLY A 106 14.18 -11.08 8.58
C GLY A 106 15.47 -11.43 7.84
N ASN A 107 15.39 -12.16 6.71
CA ASN A 107 16.57 -12.47 5.89
C ASN A 107 16.97 -11.30 4.98
N PHE A 108 16.04 -10.42 4.62
CA PHE A 108 16.32 -9.26 3.77
C PHE A 108 17.16 -8.21 4.51
N PHE A 109 16.87 -7.99 5.80
CA PHE A 109 17.54 -6.99 6.64
C PHE A 109 18.65 -7.56 7.54
N MET A 110 19.04 -8.83 7.35
CA MET A 110 20.09 -9.48 8.18
C MET A 110 21.54 -9.15 7.75
N TYR A 111 21.78 -8.04 7.06
CA TYR A 111 23.10 -7.60 6.59
C TYR A 111 23.36 -6.14 6.91
#